data_AF-A0AB72XLA5-F1
#
_entry.id   AF-A0AB72XLA5-F1
#
_cell.length_a   1.000
_cell.length_b   1.000
_cell.length_c   1.000
_cell.angle_alpha   90.00
_cell.angle_beta   90.00
_cell.angle_gamma   90.00
#
_symmetry.space_group_name_H-M   'P 1'
#
loop_
_entity.id
_entity.type
_entity.pdbx_description
1 polymer ?
#
loop_
_entity_poly.entity_id
_entity_poly.type
_entity_poly.pdbx_seq_one_letter_code
_entity_poly.pdbx_strand_id
1 'polypeptide(L)'
;MEFPLITANSLSSKTWRAMPRAYVAVASFSGGLVQSGMAKFAAFLRGVNVGGVNLKMAEVATALTDAGFCNVRTILASGNVLLESTCGAAEVREKTEATLRERFGYDAWALIYDVDTVRTIVAAYPFECELEGYQSYVTFVADAAILDELSALADTAGPDENISRGPDPLGVLYWQVPKGSTLDSTIGQTMGKKRYKSSTTTRNLRTLAKVLR
;
A
#
# COMPACT_ATOMS: atom_id res chain seq x y z
N MET A 1 -39.80 36.61 13.98
CA MET A 1 -40.34 36.00 12.74
C MET A 1 -39.17 35.42 11.99
N GLU A 2 -39.05 34.10 12.07
CA GLU A 2 -38.01 33.28 11.45
C GLU A 2 -38.13 33.29 9.92
N PHE A 3 -36.99 33.25 9.24
CA PHE A 3 -36.90 32.93 7.82
C PHE A 3 -36.60 31.44 7.66
N PRO A 4 -37.30 30.71 6.77
CA PRO A 4 -37.13 29.26 6.65
C PRO A 4 -35.93 28.88 5.77
N LEU A 5 -35.29 27.78 6.18
CA LEU A 5 -34.29 27.02 5.44
C LEU A 5 -34.94 26.35 4.20
N ILE A 6 -34.47 26.70 3.01
CA ILE A 6 -34.78 25.96 1.78
C ILE A 6 -33.84 24.75 1.72
N THR A 7 -34.41 23.56 1.84
CA THR A 7 -33.78 22.30 1.42
C THR A 7 -34.03 22.13 -0.08
N ALA A 8 -32.96 22.04 -0.85
CA ALA A 8 -33.02 21.71 -2.28
C ALA A 8 -32.28 20.40 -2.54
N ASN A 9 -33.03 19.31 -2.42
CA ASN A 9 -32.74 18.07 -3.11
C ASN A 9 -33.31 18.21 -4.54
N SER A 10 -32.47 18.45 -5.55
CA SER A 10 -32.73 18.14 -6.97
C SER A 10 -31.66 18.77 -7.88
N LEU A 11 -30.55 18.06 -8.10
CA LEU A 11 -29.80 18.14 -9.36
C LEU A 11 -29.34 16.73 -9.78
N SER A 12 -30.07 16.20 -10.77
CA SER A 12 -29.69 15.24 -11.83
C SER A 12 -28.69 14.10 -11.50
N SER A 13 -29.22 12.88 -11.48
CA SER A 13 -28.58 11.58 -11.32
C SER A 13 -27.84 11.05 -12.58
N LYS A 14 -27.01 11.87 -13.24
CA LYS A 14 -26.21 11.42 -14.41
C LYS A 14 -24.83 12.05 -14.45
N THR A 15 -23.89 11.47 -13.67
CA THR A 15 -22.48 11.18 -14.03
C THR A 15 -21.64 10.82 -12.77
N TRP A 16 -22.03 9.78 -12.03
CA TRP A 16 -21.13 9.17 -11.03
C TRP A 16 -21.18 7.64 -11.20
N ARG A 17 -20.63 7.16 -12.31
CA ARG A 17 -20.40 5.73 -12.52
C ARG A 17 -18.98 5.38 -12.06
N ALA A 18 -18.96 4.54 -11.03
CA ALA A 18 -17.90 3.60 -10.65
C ALA A 18 -16.57 4.18 -10.16
N MET A 19 -16.54 4.55 -8.88
CA MET A 19 -15.39 4.27 -8.04
C MET A 19 -15.82 3.23 -7.00
N PRO A 20 -15.14 2.08 -6.86
CA PRO A 20 -15.33 1.23 -5.69
C PRO A 20 -15.01 2.08 -4.46
N ARG A 21 -15.79 1.93 -3.39
CA ARG A 21 -15.38 2.36 -2.05
C ARG A 21 -14.11 1.60 -1.70
N ALA A 22 -12.98 2.10 -2.18
CA ALA A 22 -11.67 1.63 -1.78
C ALA A 22 -11.56 1.84 -0.28
N TYR A 23 -10.75 1.01 0.35
CA TYR A 23 -10.24 1.23 1.69
C TYR A 23 -9.35 2.48 1.64
N VAL A 24 -9.99 3.64 1.50
CA VAL A 24 -9.40 4.96 1.57
C VAL A 24 -9.32 5.27 3.05
N ALA A 25 -8.08 5.31 3.52
CA ALA A 25 -7.68 5.75 4.85
C ALA A 25 -8.16 4.87 6.01
N VAL A 26 -7.31 3.94 6.45
CA VAL A 26 -7.06 3.84 7.90
C VAL A 26 -6.18 5.01 8.30
N ALA A 27 -6.78 6.19 8.30
CA ALA A 27 -6.25 7.39 8.88
C ALA A 27 -7.42 8.36 8.96
N SER A 28 -8.19 8.29 10.04
CA SER A 28 -8.59 9.48 10.80
C SER A 28 -9.62 9.13 11.87
N PHE A 29 -9.22 9.30 13.12
CA PHE A 29 -10.07 10.02 14.07
C PHE A 29 -9.24 10.75 15.11
N SER A 30 -8.88 11.99 14.79
CA SER A 30 -8.88 13.10 15.75
C SER A 30 -8.94 14.38 14.92
N GLY A 31 -10.11 15.02 14.93
CA GLY A 31 -10.35 16.27 14.24
C GLY A 31 -9.44 17.40 14.74
N GLY A 32 -9.22 18.36 13.86
CA GLY A 32 -8.90 19.74 14.22
C GLY A 32 -7.67 19.93 15.10
N LEU A 33 -6.49 19.57 14.61
CA LEU A 33 -5.24 20.23 14.97
C LEU A 33 -4.30 20.12 13.78
N VAL A 34 -3.76 21.26 13.34
CA VAL A 34 -2.60 21.31 12.45
C VAL A 34 -1.52 20.46 13.13
N GLN A 35 -1.16 19.31 12.56
CA GLN A 35 -0.02 18.52 13.04
C GLN A 35 1.23 19.38 12.83
N SER A 36 1.66 20.08 13.89
CA SER A 36 2.85 20.93 13.90
C SER A 36 4.16 20.13 13.96
N GLY A 37 4.13 18.86 13.57
CA GLY A 37 5.28 17.94 13.61
C GLY A 37 5.36 17.15 12.31
N MET A 38 6.59 16.91 11.84
CA MET A 38 6.84 16.11 10.65
C MET A 38 6.56 14.64 10.93
N ALA A 39 5.60 14.06 10.20
CA ALA A 39 5.27 12.64 10.28
C ALA A 39 6.20 11.83 9.37
N LYS A 40 6.52 10.60 9.80
CA LYS A 40 7.34 9.64 9.05
C LYS A 40 6.44 8.67 8.30
N PHE A 41 6.64 8.60 6.99
CA PHE A 41 5.89 7.74 6.10
C PHE A 41 6.78 6.70 5.41
N ALA A 42 6.20 5.52 5.21
CA ALA A 42 6.70 4.53 4.25
C ALA A 42 5.84 4.60 2.98
N ALA A 43 6.48 4.87 1.85
CA ALA A 43 5.89 4.83 0.52
C ALA A 43 6.32 3.54 -0.22
N PHE A 44 5.35 2.71 -0.58
CA PHE A 44 5.55 1.50 -1.35
C PHE A 44 5.11 1.72 -2.80
N LEU A 45 6.09 1.88 -3.69
CA LEU A 45 5.87 2.11 -5.12
C LEU A 45 5.57 0.79 -5.82
N ARG A 46 4.51 0.76 -6.62
CA ARG A 46 4.11 -0.44 -7.36
C ARG A 46 4.77 -0.48 -8.73
N GLY A 47 5.10 -1.69 -9.19
CA GLY A 47 5.63 -1.92 -10.53
C GLY A 47 7.06 -1.43 -10.78
N VAL A 48 7.83 -1.13 -9.72
CA VAL A 48 9.22 -0.66 -9.86
C VAL A 48 10.18 -1.82 -10.14
N ASN A 49 11.06 -1.65 -11.14
CA ASN A 49 12.11 -2.59 -11.52
C ASN A 49 11.58 -3.99 -11.86
N VAL A 50 10.35 -4.04 -12.38
CA VAL A 50 9.67 -5.22 -12.90
C VAL A 50 8.94 -4.85 -14.19
N GLY A 51 8.87 -5.78 -15.16
CA GLY A 51 8.00 -5.61 -16.33
C GLY A 51 8.27 -4.39 -17.22
N GLY A 52 9.51 -3.90 -17.27
CA GLY A 52 9.94 -2.83 -18.18
C GLY A 52 10.08 -1.44 -17.56
N VAL A 53 9.58 -1.21 -16.34
CA VAL A 53 9.86 0.02 -15.58
C VAL A 53 11.21 -0.14 -14.89
N ASN A 54 12.23 0.64 -15.27
CA ASN A 54 13.54 0.64 -14.63
C ASN A 54 13.82 2.00 -13.99
N LEU A 55 13.88 2.05 -12.66
CA LEU A 55 14.14 3.25 -11.89
C LEU A 55 15.40 3.07 -11.05
N LYS A 56 16.31 4.04 -11.13
CA LYS A 56 17.40 4.17 -10.17
C LYS A 56 16.86 4.77 -8.88
N MET A 57 16.99 4.05 -7.77
CA MET A 57 16.44 4.49 -6.48
C MET A 57 17.11 5.75 -5.95
N ALA A 58 18.35 6.04 -6.34
CA ALA A 58 18.99 7.32 -6.04
C ALA A 58 18.26 8.49 -6.71
N GLU A 59 17.88 8.34 -7.99
CA GLU A 59 17.14 9.36 -8.73
C GLU A 59 15.72 9.55 -8.15
N VAL A 60 15.07 8.45 -7.71
CA VAL A 60 13.79 8.51 -7.00
C VAL A 60 13.91 9.32 -5.71
N ALA A 61 14.96 9.08 -4.91
CA ALA A 61 15.19 9.82 -3.68
C ALA A 61 15.42 11.32 -3.95
N THR A 62 16.23 11.65 -4.97
CA THR A 62 16.43 13.04 -5.41
C THR A 62 15.12 13.69 -5.83
N ALA A 63 14.33 13.04 -6.69
CA ALA A 63 13.07 13.60 -7.18
C ALA A 63 12.08 13.92 -6.05
N LEU A 64 11.96 13.04 -5.07
CA LEU A 64 11.08 13.24 -3.92
C LEU A 64 11.63 14.30 -2.95
N THR A 65 12.95 14.42 -2.82
CA THR A 65 13.58 15.50 -2.05
C THR A 65 13.37 16.85 -2.72
N ASP A 66 13.54 16.93 -4.04
CA ASP A 66 13.29 18.14 -4.84
C ASP A 66 11.82 18.57 -4.78
N ALA A 67 10.90 17.61 -4.64
CA ALA A 67 9.48 17.87 -4.40
C ALA A 67 9.19 18.44 -3.00
N GLY A 68 10.18 18.50 -2.10
CA GLY A 68 10.06 19.08 -0.77
C GLY A 68 9.69 18.09 0.33
N PHE A 69 9.84 16.78 0.09
CA PHE A 69 9.86 15.81 1.19
C PHE A 69 11.21 15.84 1.90
N CYS A 70 11.20 15.54 3.20
CA CYS A 70 12.42 15.54 4.01
C CYS A 70 12.88 14.11 4.32
N ASN A 71 14.16 13.96 4.69
CA ASN A 71 14.74 12.70 5.15
C ASN A 71 14.44 11.50 4.24
N VAL A 72 14.39 11.74 2.92
CA VAL A 72 14.04 10.71 1.93
C VAL A 72 15.14 9.65 1.86
N ARG A 73 14.76 8.39 2.07
CA ARG A 73 15.65 7.23 1.95
C ARG A 73 14.97 6.12 1.17
N THR A 74 15.69 5.47 0.28
CA THR A 74 15.19 4.31 -0.45
C THR A 74 15.80 3.02 0.10
N ILE A 75 15.00 1.96 0.13
CA ILE A 75 15.37 0.65 0.68
C ILE A 75 15.26 -0.38 -0.45
N LEU A 76 16.43 -0.91 -0.85
CA LEU A 76 16.57 -1.84 -1.98
C LEU A 76 16.04 -1.24 -3.30
N ALA A 77 15.99 -2.04 -4.36
CA ALA A 77 15.60 -1.61 -5.70
C ALA A 77 14.10 -1.79 -6.01
N SER A 78 13.28 -2.27 -5.07
CA SER A 78 11.88 -2.66 -5.35
C SER A 78 10.85 -1.57 -5.02
N GLY A 79 11.27 -0.31 -4.92
CA GLY A 79 10.36 0.81 -4.67
C GLY A 79 9.84 0.87 -3.24
N ASN A 80 10.75 0.91 -2.26
CA ASN A 80 10.43 1.19 -0.86
C ASN A 80 11.12 2.49 -0.47
N VAL A 81 10.34 3.45 -0.01
CA VAL A 81 10.85 4.79 0.35
C VAL A 81 10.39 5.13 1.76
N LEU A 82 11.29 5.65 2.58
CA LEU A 82 10.98 6.39 3.79
C LEU A 82 11.08 7.87 3.47
N LEU A 83 10.15 8.66 3.98
CA LEU A 83 10.17 10.11 3.86
C LEU A 83 9.46 10.76 5.04
N GLU A 84 9.67 12.05 5.20
CA GLU A 84 8.97 12.87 6.19
C GLU A 84 8.19 14.01 5.52
N SER A 85 7.02 14.32 6.07
CA SER A 85 6.17 15.41 5.60
C SER A 85 5.33 16.00 6.73
N THR A 86 4.99 17.28 6.62
CA THR A 86 3.95 17.92 7.44
C THR A 86 2.54 17.69 6.88
N CYS A 87 2.45 17.15 5.67
CA CYS A 87 1.18 16.83 5.01
C CYS A 87 0.66 15.46 5.45
N GLY A 88 -0.65 15.24 5.32
CA GLY A 88 -1.26 13.94 5.57
C GLY A 88 -0.96 12.90 4.48
N ALA A 89 -1.12 11.61 4.78
CA ALA A 89 -0.79 10.50 3.88
C ALA A 89 -1.42 10.59 2.48
N ALA A 90 -2.64 11.13 2.37
CA ALA A 90 -3.32 11.29 1.08
C ALA A 90 -2.63 12.30 0.15
N GLU A 91 -2.20 13.43 0.71
CA GLU A 91 -1.47 14.48 -0.02
C GLU A 91 -0.04 14.01 -0.34
N VAL A 92 0.61 13.32 0.60
CA VAL A 92 1.90 12.66 0.37
C VAL A 92 1.82 11.69 -0.81
N ARG A 93 0.74 10.90 -0.90
CA ARG A 93 0.51 9.97 -2.01
C ARG A 93 0.40 10.70 -3.34
N GLU A 94 -0.52 11.65 -3.43
CA GLU A 94 -0.79 12.40 -4.66
C GLU A 94 0.47 13.09 -5.17
N LYS A 95 1.20 13.77 -4.26
CA LYS A 95 2.44 14.44 -4.58
C LYS A 95 3.54 13.47 -5.01
N THR A 96 3.70 12.35 -4.31
CA THR A 96 4.65 11.28 -4.69
C THR A 96 4.35 10.75 -6.10
N GLU A 97 3.10 10.39 -6.39
CA GLU A 97 2.71 9.86 -7.70
C GLU A 97 2.88 10.89 -8.81
N ALA A 98 2.49 12.15 -8.57
CA ALA A 98 2.67 13.24 -9.53
C ALA A 98 4.15 13.47 -9.86
N THR A 99 5.00 13.61 -8.83
CA THR A 99 6.45 13.81 -9.00
C THR A 99 7.08 12.65 -9.77
N LEU A 100 6.73 11.40 -9.45
CA LEU A 100 7.32 10.24 -10.11
C LEU A 100 6.83 10.10 -11.56
N ARG A 101 5.56 10.42 -11.83
CA ARG A 101 5.00 10.43 -13.19
C ARG A 101 5.68 11.48 -14.05
N GLU A 102 5.84 12.70 -13.53
CA GLU A 102 6.49 13.80 -14.24
C GLU A 102 7.98 13.51 -14.50
N ARG A 103 8.70 13.03 -13.49
CA ARG A 103 10.16 12.83 -13.58
C ARG A 103 10.56 11.61 -14.41
N PHE A 104 9.77 10.54 -14.37
CA PHE A 104 10.17 9.24 -14.94
C PHE A 104 9.23 8.73 -16.04
N GLY A 105 8.12 9.42 -16.33
CA GLY A 105 7.26 9.11 -17.48
C GLY A 105 6.53 7.77 -17.41
N TYR A 106 6.24 7.26 -16.21
CA TYR A 106 5.46 6.04 -16.01
C TYR A 106 4.22 6.28 -15.16
N ASP A 107 3.26 5.35 -15.20
CA ASP A 107 2.07 5.43 -14.36
C ASP A 107 2.39 5.03 -12.92
N ALA A 108 2.87 6.01 -12.16
CA ALA A 108 3.27 5.83 -10.77
C ALA A 108 2.06 5.56 -9.88
N TRP A 109 2.18 4.53 -9.05
CA TRP A 109 1.22 4.19 -8.01
C TRP A 109 1.95 3.95 -6.69
N ALA A 110 1.51 4.60 -5.62
CA ALA A 110 2.15 4.52 -4.32
C ALA A 110 1.13 4.20 -3.22
N LEU A 111 1.52 3.31 -2.30
CA LEU A 111 0.83 3.16 -1.03
C LEU A 111 1.61 3.90 0.05
N ILE A 112 0.94 4.77 0.79
CA ILE A 112 1.54 5.57 1.86
C ILE A 112 0.98 5.12 3.21
N TYR A 113 1.87 4.76 4.13
CA TYR A 113 1.54 4.38 5.49
C TYR A 113 2.42 5.14 6.48
N ASP A 114 1.85 5.51 7.62
CA ASP A 114 2.66 5.90 8.77
C ASP A 114 3.58 4.75 9.17
N VAL A 115 4.80 5.08 9.59
CA VAL A 115 5.80 4.08 10.00
C VAL A 115 5.28 3.21 11.16
N ASP A 116 4.46 3.76 12.06
CA ASP A 116 3.87 3.00 13.17
C ASP A 116 2.79 2.02 12.71
N THR A 117 2.06 2.34 11.65
CA THR A 117 1.15 1.39 11.00
C THR A 117 1.93 0.24 10.39
N VAL A 118 3.05 0.52 9.69
CA VAL A 118 3.93 -0.54 9.16
C VAL A 118 4.51 -1.39 10.29
N ARG A 119 4.88 -0.78 11.43
CA ARG A 119 5.36 -1.50 12.61
C ARG A 119 4.32 -2.46 13.17
N THR A 120 3.07 -2.00 13.26
CA THR A 120 1.93 -2.82 13.70
C THR A 120 1.70 -3.99 12.75
N ILE A 121 1.73 -3.75 11.43
CA ILE A 121 1.57 -4.79 10.40
C ILE A 121 2.66 -5.85 10.51
N VAL A 122 3.92 -5.45 10.70
CA VAL A 122 5.05 -6.38 10.84
C VAL A 122 4.94 -7.18 12.14
N ALA A 123 4.55 -6.54 13.25
CA ALA A 123 4.42 -7.19 14.55
C ALA A 123 3.26 -8.21 14.61
N ALA A 124 2.21 -8.02 13.81
CA ALA A 124 1.06 -8.91 13.74
C ALA A 124 1.22 -10.07 12.75
N TYR A 125 2.41 -10.26 12.16
CA TYR A 125 2.67 -11.38 11.25
C TYR A 125 2.51 -12.73 11.99
N PRO A 126 1.60 -13.62 11.55
CA PRO A 126 1.15 -14.76 12.37
C PRO A 126 1.99 -16.02 12.21
N PHE A 127 2.94 -16.03 11.27
CA PHE A 127 3.79 -17.19 10.99
C PHE A 127 5.22 -16.96 11.49
N GLU A 128 6.03 -18.02 11.50
CA GLU A 128 7.45 -17.88 11.77
C GLU A 128 8.12 -16.99 10.72
N CYS A 129 8.58 -15.81 11.13
CA CYS A 129 9.04 -14.76 10.22
C CYS A 129 10.17 -15.20 9.27
N GLU A 130 11.12 -16.00 9.76
CA GLU A 130 12.31 -16.46 9.05
C GLU A 130 12.41 -17.99 8.98
N LEU A 131 11.34 -18.64 8.55
CA LEU A 131 11.35 -20.09 8.29
C LEU A 131 12.28 -20.43 7.11
N GLU A 132 13.23 -21.35 7.34
CA GLU A 132 14.15 -21.81 6.29
C GLU A 132 13.39 -22.42 5.12
N GLY A 133 13.82 -22.13 3.89
CA GLY A 133 13.13 -22.60 2.69
C GLY A 133 11.89 -21.80 2.30
N TYR A 134 11.43 -20.83 3.09
CA TYR A 134 10.22 -20.06 2.83
C TYR A 134 10.47 -18.57 2.53
N GLN A 135 9.48 -17.94 1.92
CA GLN A 135 9.35 -16.50 1.75
C GLN A 135 8.15 -16.01 2.56
N SER A 136 8.38 -14.98 3.36
CA SER A 136 7.36 -14.32 4.18
C SER A 136 6.98 -13.00 3.52
N TYR A 137 5.70 -12.84 3.19
CA TYR A 137 5.15 -11.68 2.48
C TYR A 137 4.01 -11.03 3.24
N VAL A 138 3.93 -9.71 3.06
CA VAL A 138 2.74 -8.92 3.37
C VAL A 138 2.23 -8.37 2.06
N THR A 139 0.97 -8.66 1.75
CA THR A 139 0.26 -8.06 0.62
C THR A 139 -0.70 -7.00 1.15
N PHE A 140 -0.45 -5.75 0.79
CA PHE A 140 -1.36 -4.64 1.05
C PHE A 140 -2.48 -4.67 0.02
N VAL A 141 -3.73 -4.67 0.47
CA VAL A 141 -4.92 -4.82 -0.38
C VAL A 141 -5.83 -3.62 -0.21
N ALA A 142 -6.01 -2.85 -1.28
CA ALA A 142 -6.76 -1.59 -1.25
C ALA A 142 -8.30 -1.77 -1.29
N ASP A 143 -8.78 -2.95 -1.66
CA ASP A 143 -10.20 -3.26 -1.82
C ASP A 143 -10.60 -4.38 -0.86
N ALA A 144 -11.61 -4.12 -0.02
CA ALA A 144 -12.05 -5.06 1.01
C ALA A 144 -12.60 -6.36 0.42
N ALA A 145 -13.36 -6.30 -0.69
CA ALA A 145 -13.90 -7.49 -1.33
C ALA A 145 -12.77 -8.34 -1.93
N ILE A 146 -11.74 -7.70 -2.49
CA ILE A 146 -10.54 -8.42 -2.94
C ILE A 146 -9.79 -9.04 -1.74
N LEU A 147 -9.72 -8.36 -0.60
CA LEU A 147 -9.11 -8.93 0.60
C LEU A 147 -9.90 -10.16 1.10
N ASP A 148 -11.23 -10.09 1.10
CA ASP A 148 -12.10 -11.22 1.45
C ASP A 148 -11.88 -12.40 0.50
N GLU A 149 -11.89 -12.15 -0.82
CA GLU A 149 -11.61 -13.17 -1.85
C GLU A 149 -10.26 -13.84 -1.65
N LEU A 150 -9.20 -13.04 -1.43
CA LEU A 150 -7.84 -13.58 -1.24
C LEU A 150 -7.68 -14.33 0.08
N SER A 151 -8.35 -13.88 1.14
CA SER A 151 -8.30 -14.54 2.45
C SER A 151 -8.98 -15.91 2.41
N ALA A 152 -10.10 -16.03 1.68
CA ALA A 152 -10.82 -17.28 1.52
C ALA A 152 -10.01 -18.36 0.76
N LEU A 153 -8.95 -17.99 0.03
CA LEU A 153 -8.08 -18.96 -0.65
C LEU A 153 -7.30 -19.84 0.33
N ALA A 154 -7.19 -19.45 1.61
CA ALA A 154 -6.58 -20.27 2.67
C ALA A 154 -7.19 -21.68 2.74
N ASP A 155 -8.49 -21.82 2.49
CA ASP A 155 -9.20 -23.10 2.55
C ASP A 155 -8.85 -24.06 1.40
N THR A 156 -8.25 -23.53 0.33
CA THR A 156 -7.94 -24.27 -0.90
C THR A 156 -6.45 -24.30 -1.25
N ALA A 157 -5.63 -23.62 -0.44
CA ALA A 157 -4.20 -23.52 -0.67
C ALA A 157 -3.50 -24.88 -0.43
N GLY A 158 -2.35 -25.06 -1.07
CA GLY A 158 -1.51 -26.23 -0.84
C GLY A 158 -1.01 -26.29 0.62
N PRO A 159 -0.61 -27.47 1.11
CA PRO A 159 -0.22 -27.67 2.51
C PRO A 159 1.00 -26.84 2.95
N ASP A 160 1.81 -26.40 1.99
CA ASP A 160 3.00 -25.59 2.23
C ASP A 160 2.76 -24.08 1.97
N GLU A 161 1.52 -23.65 1.71
CA GLU A 161 1.20 -22.23 1.49
C GLU A 161 0.32 -21.70 2.62
N ASN A 162 0.90 -20.86 3.49
CA ASN A 162 0.17 -20.27 4.61
C ASN A 162 -0.41 -18.91 4.20
N ILE A 163 -1.70 -18.73 4.45
CA ILE A 163 -2.43 -17.50 4.14
C ILE A 163 -3.21 -17.10 5.38
N SER A 164 -3.14 -15.83 5.76
CA SER A 164 -3.91 -15.31 6.89
C SER A 164 -4.27 -13.84 6.65
N ARG A 165 -5.50 -13.47 6.95
CA ARG A 165 -5.92 -12.06 6.94
C ARG A 165 -5.27 -11.35 8.12
N GLY A 166 -4.71 -10.17 7.86
CA GLY A 166 -4.27 -9.29 8.94
C GLY A 166 -5.43 -8.65 9.68
N PRO A 167 -5.16 -8.03 10.83
CA PRO A 167 -6.21 -7.40 11.63
C PRO A 167 -6.83 -6.23 10.87
N ASP A 168 -8.16 -6.16 10.89
CA ASP A 168 -8.86 -4.96 10.46
C ASP A 168 -8.51 -3.81 11.43
N PRO A 169 -8.43 -2.57 10.95
CA PRO A 169 -8.73 -2.14 9.59
C PRO A 169 -7.51 -2.17 8.64
N LEU A 170 -6.39 -2.82 8.97
CA LEU A 170 -5.11 -2.61 8.27
C LEU A 170 -5.09 -3.01 6.78
N GLY A 171 -6.04 -3.82 6.32
CA GLY A 171 -6.18 -4.13 4.89
C GLY A 171 -5.02 -4.95 4.31
N VAL A 172 -4.48 -5.89 5.10
CA VAL A 172 -3.33 -6.71 4.68
C VAL A 172 -3.65 -8.20 4.69
N LEU A 173 -3.01 -8.92 3.77
CA LEU A 173 -2.94 -10.37 3.75
C LEU A 173 -1.51 -10.80 4.07
N TYR A 174 -1.35 -11.66 5.06
CA TYR A 174 -0.11 -12.37 5.35
C TYR A 174 -0.03 -13.63 4.51
N TRP A 175 1.12 -13.84 3.89
CA TRP A 175 1.33 -14.93 2.97
C TRP A 175 2.74 -15.50 3.11
N GLN A 176 2.84 -16.79 3.39
CA GLN A 176 4.11 -17.51 3.47
C GLN A 176 4.09 -18.68 2.49
N VAL A 177 5.15 -18.79 1.69
CA VAL A 177 5.22 -19.75 0.58
C VAL A 177 6.64 -20.28 0.41
N PRO A 178 6.86 -21.52 -0.08
CA PRO A 178 8.20 -22.02 -0.32
C PRO A 178 8.94 -21.17 -1.34
N LYS A 179 10.24 -21.00 -1.14
CA LYS A 179 11.13 -20.30 -2.08
C LYS A 179 11.03 -20.95 -3.45
N GLY A 180 10.95 -20.12 -4.49
CA GLY A 180 10.79 -20.58 -5.87
C GLY A 180 9.33 -20.86 -6.28
N SER A 181 8.41 -21.03 -5.34
CA SER A 181 7.01 -21.38 -5.63
C SER A 181 6.07 -20.17 -5.67
N THR A 182 6.58 -18.95 -5.52
CA THR A 182 5.78 -17.72 -5.41
C THR A 182 4.80 -17.55 -6.57
N LEU A 183 5.22 -17.80 -7.82
CA LEU A 183 4.36 -17.61 -9.00
C LEU A 183 3.37 -18.77 -9.22
N ASP A 184 3.71 -19.97 -8.76
CA ASP A 184 2.92 -21.20 -8.95
C ASP A 184 1.99 -21.50 -7.77
N SER A 185 2.07 -20.70 -6.71
CA SER A 185 1.19 -20.76 -5.55
C SER A 185 -0.24 -20.29 -5.83
N THR A 186 -1.17 -20.60 -4.93
CA THR A 186 -2.59 -20.22 -5.00
C THR A 186 -2.74 -18.70 -5.03
N ILE A 187 -2.05 -18.00 -4.12
CA ILE A 187 -2.06 -16.53 -4.07
C ILE A 187 -1.35 -15.95 -5.29
N GLY A 188 -0.18 -16.46 -5.66
CA GLY A 188 0.61 -15.99 -6.79
C GLY A 188 -0.14 -16.06 -8.12
N GLN A 189 -0.71 -17.22 -8.43
CA GLN A 189 -1.53 -17.43 -9.64
C GLN A 189 -2.78 -16.54 -9.64
N THR A 190 -3.43 -16.38 -8.48
CA THR A 190 -4.63 -15.53 -8.38
C THR A 190 -4.27 -14.06 -8.59
N MET A 191 -3.28 -13.55 -7.87
CA MET A 191 -2.82 -12.16 -7.96
C MET A 191 -2.23 -11.83 -9.34
N GLY A 192 -1.75 -12.83 -10.08
CA GLY A 192 -1.32 -12.68 -11.47
C GLY A 192 -2.43 -12.28 -12.45
N LYS A 193 -3.71 -12.50 -12.10
CA LYS A 193 -4.86 -12.16 -12.96
C LYS A 193 -5.13 -10.65 -12.94
N LYS A 194 -5.58 -10.09 -14.08
CA LYS A 194 -5.80 -8.64 -14.28
C LYS A 194 -6.64 -7.98 -13.18
N ARG A 195 -7.65 -8.68 -12.64
CA ARG A 195 -8.55 -8.21 -11.57
C ARG A 195 -7.79 -7.78 -10.31
N TYR A 196 -6.75 -8.52 -9.93
CA TYR A 196 -6.04 -8.32 -8.66
C TYR A 196 -4.87 -7.37 -8.79
N LYS A 197 -4.24 -7.32 -9.98
CA LYS A 197 -3.00 -6.57 -10.20
C LYS A 197 -3.08 -5.16 -9.61
N SER A 198 -4.11 -4.38 -9.94
CA SER A 198 -4.25 -2.97 -9.53
C SER A 198 -4.46 -2.75 -8.04
N SER A 199 -4.97 -3.75 -7.33
CA SER A 199 -5.47 -3.60 -5.96
C SER A 199 -4.54 -4.18 -4.90
N THR A 200 -3.46 -4.84 -5.32
CA THR A 200 -2.52 -5.52 -4.43
C THR A 200 -1.10 -5.01 -4.61
N THR A 201 -0.39 -4.81 -3.49
CA THR A 201 1.05 -4.55 -3.48
C THR A 201 1.71 -5.48 -2.48
N THR A 202 2.60 -6.36 -2.94
CA THR A 202 3.30 -7.32 -2.08
C THR A 202 4.68 -6.79 -1.71
N ARG A 203 5.06 -7.01 -0.45
CA ARG A 203 6.42 -6.77 0.07
C ARG A 203 6.88 -7.96 0.88
N ASN A 204 8.16 -8.28 0.76
CA ASN A 204 8.78 -9.28 1.61
C ASN A 204 8.93 -8.71 3.04
N LEU A 205 8.60 -9.52 4.04
CA LEU A 205 8.62 -9.13 5.45
C LEU A 205 10.01 -8.64 5.89
N ARG A 206 11.09 -9.24 5.38
CA ARG A 206 12.47 -8.77 5.65
C ARG A 206 12.72 -7.38 5.08
N THR A 207 12.06 -7.03 3.99
CA THR A 207 12.15 -5.68 3.41
C THR A 207 11.42 -4.68 4.30
N LEU A 208 10.21 -5.03 4.78
CA LEU A 208 9.48 -4.19 5.74
C LEU A 208 10.27 -4.01 7.04
N ALA A 209 10.91 -5.06 7.55
CA ALA A 209 11.79 -4.96 8.71
C ALA A 209 12.98 -4.00 8.49
N LYS A 210 13.53 -3.91 7.26
CA LYS A 210 14.56 -2.92 6.91
C LYS A 210 14.01 -1.50 6.83
N VAL A 211 12.76 -1.33 6.40
CA VAL A 211 12.07 -0.02 6.39
C VAL A 211 11.85 0.51 7.81
N LEU A 212 11.76 -0.37 8.82
CA LEU A 212 11.54 0.02 10.21
C LEU A 212 12.83 0.31 11.02
N ARG A 213 14.01 0.14 10.42
CA ARG A 213 15.33 0.43 11.02
C ARG A 213 15.78 1.85 10.70
#